data_AF-A0A9D2JJ83-F1
#
_entry.id   AF-A0A9D2JJ83-F1
#
_cell.length_a   1.000
_cell.length_b   1.000
_cell.length_c   1.000
_cell.angle_alpha   90.00
_cell.angle_beta   90.00
_cell.angle_gamma   90.00
#
_symmetry.space_group_name_H-M   'P 1'
#
loop_
_entity.id
_entity.type
_entity.pdbx_description
1 polymer ?
#
loop_
_entity_poly.entity_id
_entity_poly.type
_entity_poly.pdbx_seq_one_letter_code
_entity_poly.pdbx_strand_id
1 'polypeptide(L)'
;EAALLAARRNHKAITLSDIEEATIKVVVGPEKRSKVISNQEKKLTAYHEAGHAIATYFCETQDPVHQISIIPRGMAGGFTMHLPEQDRSYRRKREMQEEIIVLLGGRVAESLILEDISTGASNDIERATQTARAMVTRYGFSERLGPIVYGESNHEVFLGRDFSSTPSYSDNVAAEIDAEIREIIDRAYERCTEILKNNMDKLHLIAKFLLVYEKIDGEMFQKLMNGELGEADLPSKEKTEAESSDSKDSQAATEETSMESVEEASAEEDPVEDSGQSTDESSGNQD
;
A
#
# COMPACT_ATOMS: atom_id res chain seq x y z
N GLU A 1 -8.67 -17.15 5.29
CA GLU A 1 -7.59 -16.84 4.34
C GLU A 1 -6.43 -17.82 4.40
N ALA A 2 -5.70 -18.00 5.51
CA ALA A 2 -4.56 -18.91 5.61
C ALA A 2 -4.86 -20.36 5.16
N ALA A 3 -6.00 -20.91 5.58
CA ALA A 3 -6.46 -22.24 5.12
C ALA A 3 -6.68 -22.31 3.60
N LEU A 4 -7.16 -21.23 2.96
CA LEU A 4 -7.37 -21.18 1.51
C LEU A 4 -6.03 -21.12 0.76
N LEU A 5 -5.04 -20.39 1.29
CA LEU A 5 -3.69 -20.35 0.73
C LEU A 5 -3.00 -21.70 0.85
N ALA A 6 -3.06 -22.32 2.02
CA ALA A 6 -2.53 -23.66 2.26
C ALA A 6 -3.16 -24.68 1.30
N ALA A 7 -4.48 -24.65 1.12
CA ALA A 7 -5.18 -25.51 0.17
C ALA A 7 -4.75 -25.27 -1.28
N ARG A 8 -4.61 -24.00 -1.72
CA ARG A 8 -4.11 -23.66 -3.07
C ARG A 8 -2.69 -24.17 -3.33
N ARG A 9 -1.85 -24.19 -2.29
CA ARG A 9 -0.47 -24.70 -2.35
C ARG A 9 -0.37 -26.21 -2.10
N ASN A 10 -1.51 -26.92 -1.99
CA ASN A 10 -1.58 -28.34 -1.64
C ASN A 10 -0.83 -28.70 -0.35
N HIS A 11 -0.77 -27.77 0.62
CA HIS A 11 -0.21 -28.05 1.93
C HIS A 11 -1.17 -28.94 2.74
N LYS A 12 -0.63 -29.93 3.45
CA LYS A 12 -1.40 -30.83 4.31
C LYS A 12 -1.77 -30.22 5.67
N ALA A 13 -1.10 -29.14 6.06
CA ALA A 13 -1.33 -28.38 7.28
C ALA A 13 -1.05 -26.89 7.01
N ILE A 14 -1.66 -26.01 7.81
CA ILE A 14 -1.42 -24.56 7.74
C ILE A 14 -0.05 -24.29 8.36
N THR A 15 0.85 -23.67 7.60
CA THR A 15 2.20 -23.29 8.07
C THR A 15 2.23 -21.82 8.48
N LEU A 16 3.28 -21.41 9.19
CA LEU A 16 3.48 -19.99 9.56
C LEU A 16 3.53 -19.09 8.31
N SER A 17 4.22 -19.54 7.25
CA SER A 17 4.27 -18.82 5.98
C SER A 17 2.89 -18.61 5.33
N ASP A 18 1.96 -19.56 5.50
CA ASP A 18 0.58 -19.41 4.99
C ASP A 18 -0.22 -18.39 5.82
N ILE A 19 0.07 -18.30 7.12
CA ILE A 19 -0.53 -17.31 8.02
C ILE A 19 0.01 -15.91 7.70
N GLU A 20 1.32 -15.76 7.57
CA GLU A 20 1.97 -14.49 7.22
C GLU A 20 1.48 -13.96 5.86
N GLU A 21 1.49 -14.80 4.83
CA GLU A 21 1.00 -14.43 3.50
C GLU A 21 -0.50 -14.09 3.52
N ALA A 22 -1.30 -14.79 4.33
CA ALA A 22 -2.71 -14.45 4.52
C ALA A 22 -2.89 -13.08 5.19
N THR A 23 -2.11 -12.79 6.23
CA THR A 23 -2.16 -11.53 6.95
C THR A 23 -1.79 -10.38 6.00
N ILE A 24 -0.70 -10.51 5.24
CA ILE A 24 -0.30 -9.52 4.24
C ILE A 24 -1.40 -9.33 3.19
N LYS A 25 -2.02 -10.41 2.71
CA LYS A 25 -3.12 -10.34 1.76
C LYS A 25 -4.35 -9.60 2.31
N VAL A 26 -4.68 -9.79 3.58
CA VAL A 26 -5.81 -9.11 4.23
C VAL A 26 -5.52 -7.62 4.43
N VAL A 27 -4.30 -7.29 4.86
CA VAL A 27 -3.90 -5.91 5.20
C VAL A 27 -3.64 -5.06 3.96
N VAL A 28 -2.85 -5.57 3.00
CA VAL A 28 -2.34 -4.80 1.85
C VAL A 28 -3.03 -5.19 0.53
N GLY A 29 -3.63 -6.38 0.48
CA GLY A 29 -4.31 -6.91 -0.69
C GLY A 29 -3.51 -8.01 -1.43
N PRO A 30 -4.11 -8.58 -2.50
CA PRO A 30 -3.50 -9.66 -3.26
C PRO A 30 -2.28 -9.20 -4.08
N GLU A 31 -1.30 -10.09 -4.24
CA GLU A 31 -0.11 -9.89 -5.07
C GLU A 31 -0.47 -9.79 -6.56
N LYS A 32 0.09 -8.82 -7.27
CA LYS A 32 -0.11 -8.65 -8.72
C LYS A 32 1.09 -9.16 -9.51
N ARG A 33 1.21 -10.49 -9.65
CA ARG A 33 2.32 -11.14 -10.38
C ARG A 33 2.39 -10.81 -11.87
N SER A 34 1.26 -10.49 -12.51
CA SER A 34 1.19 -10.22 -13.95
C SER A 34 1.49 -8.76 -14.33
N LYS A 35 1.65 -7.86 -13.35
CA LYS A 35 1.95 -6.45 -13.65
C LYS A 35 3.43 -6.34 -14.04
N VAL A 36 3.69 -6.04 -15.31
CA VAL A 36 5.03 -5.69 -15.79
C VAL A 36 5.40 -4.33 -15.23
N ILE A 37 6.47 -4.26 -14.43
CA ILE A 37 6.97 -3.03 -13.80
C ILE A 37 8.29 -2.67 -14.48
N SER A 38 8.45 -1.41 -14.87
CA SER A 38 9.71 -0.97 -15.45
C SER A 38 10.83 -0.92 -14.40
N ASN A 39 12.09 -1.03 -14.83
CA ASN A 39 13.23 -0.90 -13.90
C ASN A 39 13.26 0.47 -13.20
N GLN A 40 12.77 1.52 -13.86
CA GLN A 40 12.65 2.86 -13.28
C GLN A 40 11.58 2.89 -12.18
N GLU A 41 10.42 2.28 -12.41
CA GLU A 41 9.36 2.16 -11.40
C GLU A 41 9.81 1.29 -10.21
N LYS A 42 10.48 0.15 -10.46
CA LYS A 42 11.05 -0.67 -9.37
C LYS A 42 12.04 0.12 -8.52
N LYS A 43 12.91 0.91 -9.16
CA LYS A 43 13.87 1.79 -8.46
C LYS A 43 13.15 2.85 -7.64
N LEU A 44 12.13 3.49 -8.21
CA LEU A 44 11.32 4.49 -7.52
C LEU A 44 10.70 3.89 -6.25
N THR A 45 10.00 2.76 -6.38
CA THR A 45 9.41 2.05 -5.23
C THR A 45 10.46 1.64 -4.21
N ALA A 46 11.62 1.15 -4.64
CA ALA A 46 12.68 0.74 -3.71
C ALA A 46 13.18 1.90 -2.84
N TYR A 47 13.41 3.08 -3.42
CA TYR A 47 13.79 4.26 -2.63
C TYR A 47 12.65 4.78 -1.76
N HIS A 48 11.41 4.72 -2.26
CA HIS A 48 10.22 5.12 -1.52
C HIS A 48 10.05 4.29 -0.24
N GLU A 49 10.05 2.95 -0.37
CA GLU A 49 9.89 2.05 0.78
C GLU A 49 11.11 2.10 1.72
N ALA A 50 12.32 2.24 1.18
CA ALA A 50 13.51 2.44 2.01
C ALA A 50 13.42 3.74 2.84
N GLY A 51 12.81 4.80 2.29
CA GLY A 51 12.54 6.06 3.00
C GLY A 51 11.65 5.86 4.22
N HIS A 52 10.52 5.16 4.06
CA HIS A 52 9.63 4.81 5.18
C HIS A 52 10.34 3.96 6.24
N ALA A 53 11.09 2.94 5.82
CA ALA A 53 11.77 2.03 6.73
C ALA A 53 12.84 2.74 7.57
N ILE A 54 13.69 3.56 6.95
CA ILE A 54 14.74 4.32 7.66
C ILE A 54 14.12 5.35 8.59
N ALA A 55 13.11 6.10 8.14
CA ALA A 55 12.41 7.05 8.99
C ALA A 55 11.82 6.36 10.23
N THR A 56 11.21 5.18 10.04
CA THR A 56 10.68 4.36 11.14
C THR A 56 11.76 4.00 12.14
N TYR A 57 12.90 3.49 11.67
CA TYR A 57 13.99 3.04 12.54
C TYR A 57 14.52 4.15 13.47
N PHE A 58 14.53 5.41 13.00
CA PHE A 58 15.00 6.56 13.79
C PHE A 58 13.91 7.24 14.62
N CYS A 59 12.66 6.82 14.50
CA CYS A 59 11.55 7.32 15.29
C CYS A 59 11.24 6.34 16.43
N GLU A 60 11.77 6.64 17.63
CA GLU A 60 11.76 5.75 18.80
C GLU A 60 10.38 5.27 19.25
N THR A 61 9.32 6.04 18.95
CA THR A 61 7.97 5.69 19.40
C THR A 61 7.19 4.81 18.43
N GLN A 62 7.71 4.64 17.21
CA GLN A 62 7.10 3.86 16.14
C GLN A 62 7.43 2.38 16.29
N ASP A 63 6.51 1.54 15.86
CA ASP A 63 6.68 0.10 15.88
C ASP A 63 7.79 -0.34 14.89
N PRO A 64 8.57 -1.39 15.21
CA PRO A 64 9.67 -1.83 14.38
C PRO A 64 9.19 -2.36 13.01
N VAL A 65 10.04 -2.20 12.00
CA VAL A 65 9.81 -2.73 10.67
C VAL A 65 9.82 -4.26 10.70
N HIS A 66 8.75 -4.86 10.21
CA HIS A 66 8.58 -6.30 10.07
C HIS A 66 8.96 -6.82 8.70
N GLN A 67 8.57 -6.09 7.65
CA GLN A 67 8.87 -6.46 6.26
C GLN A 67 8.79 -5.25 5.35
N ILE A 68 9.68 -5.17 4.38
CA ILE A 68 9.70 -4.19 3.30
C ILE A 68 9.59 -4.95 1.99
N SER A 69 8.73 -4.51 1.06
CA SER A 69 8.52 -5.19 -0.21
C SER A 69 8.25 -4.19 -1.33
N ILE A 70 8.91 -4.38 -2.47
CA ILE A 70 8.63 -3.60 -3.71
C ILE A 70 7.71 -4.35 -4.68
N ILE A 71 7.14 -5.48 -4.25
CA ILE A 71 6.17 -6.24 -5.05
C ILE A 71 4.80 -5.57 -4.96
N PRO A 72 4.16 -5.22 -6.10
CA PRO A 72 2.86 -4.57 -6.09
C PRO A 72 1.77 -5.45 -5.51
N ARG A 73 0.98 -4.85 -4.62
CA ARG A 73 -0.11 -5.49 -3.89
C ARG A 73 -1.31 -4.56 -3.87
N GLY A 74 -2.49 -5.06 -4.25
CA GLY A 74 -3.70 -4.23 -4.29
C GLY A 74 -3.50 -2.96 -5.15
N MET A 75 -3.64 -1.79 -4.53
CA MET A 75 -3.39 -0.48 -5.17
C MET A 75 -1.95 0.04 -4.97
N ALA A 76 -1.17 -0.57 -4.07
CA ALA A 76 0.16 -0.11 -3.70
C ALA A 76 1.26 -0.66 -4.63
N GLY A 77 2.25 0.16 -4.92
CA GLY A 77 3.45 -0.22 -5.70
C GLY A 77 4.46 -1.04 -4.90
N GLY A 78 4.49 -0.82 -3.58
CA GLY A 78 5.27 -1.53 -2.57
C GLY A 78 4.61 -1.33 -1.21
N PHE A 79 5.21 -1.83 -0.15
CA PHE A 79 4.79 -1.53 1.22
C PHE A 79 5.92 -1.74 2.23
N THR A 80 5.83 -0.99 3.32
CA THR A 80 6.61 -1.17 4.55
C THR A 80 5.63 -1.54 5.66
N MET A 81 5.77 -2.74 6.22
CA MET A 81 4.91 -3.29 7.26
C MET A 81 5.62 -3.21 8.61
N HIS A 82 4.89 -2.78 9.63
CA HIS A 82 5.33 -2.66 11.02
C HIS A 82 4.69 -3.74 11.88
N LEU A 83 5.39 -4.19 12.93
CA LEU A 83 4.85 -5.14 13.90
C LEU A 83 4.56 -4.43 15.24
N PRO A 84 3.29 -4.25 15.62
CA PRO A 84 2.94 -3.63 16.90
C PRO A 84 3.54 -4.37 18.09
N GLU A 85 4.32 -3.69 18.92
CA GLU A 85 4.92 -4.32 20.11
C GLU A 85 3.93 -4.42 21.28
N GLN A 86 2.96 -3.51 21.34
CA GLN A 86 2.01 -3.37 22.43
C GLN A 86 0.63 -2.97 21.90
N ASP A 87 -0.41 -3.50 22.52
CA ASP A 87 -1.78 -3.01 22.30
C ASP A 87 -1.97 -1.69 23.05
N ARG A 88 -1.94 -0.57 22.32
CA ARG A 88 -1.98 0.79 22.90
C ARG A 88 -3.40 1.36 22.83
N SER A 89 -3.99 1.65 23.99
CA SER A 89 -5.29 2.35 24.06
C SER A 89 -5.21 3.87 23.84
N TYR A 90 -4.01 4.46 23.99
CA TYR A 90 -3.79 5.90 23.89
C TYR A 90 -2.58 6.21 23.02
N ARG A 91 -2.66 7.30 22.26
CA ARG A 91 -1.56 7.83 21.45
C ARG A 91 -1.06 9.16 22.00
N ARG A 92 0.26 9.33 22.04
CA ARG A 92 0.92 10.55 22.56
C ARG A 92 1.20 11.55 21.44
N LYS A 93 1.37 12.83 21.79
CA LYS A 93 1.74 13.90 20.83
C LYS A 93 2.99 13.55 20.02
N ARG A 94 4.05 13.07 20.68
CA ARG A 94 5.30 12.64 20.03
C ARG A 94 5.08 11.49 19.03
N GLU A 95 4.26 10.50 19.40
CA GLU A 95 3.93 9.37 18.51
C GLU A 95 3.22 9.80 17.24
N MET A 96 2.31 10.78 17.32
CA MET A 96 1.65 11.32 16.14
C MET A 96 2.60 12.17 15.29
N GLN A 97 3.50 12.94 15.92
CA GLN A 97 4.54 13.69 15.19
C GLN A 97 5.48 12.75 14.43
N GLU A 98 5.93 11.68 15.08
CA GLU A 98 6.79 10.68 14.47
C GLU A 98 6.07 9.86 13.39
N GLU A 99 4.77 9.56 13.55
CA GLU A 99 3.98 8.95 12.48
C GLU A 99 3.97 9.82 11.22
N ILE A 100 3.81 11.14 11.36
CA ILE A 100 3.85 12.08 10.24
C ILE A 100 5.25 12.06 9.57
N ILE A 101 6.33 12.00 10.35
CA ILE A 101 7.71 11.88 9.82
C ILE A 101 7.85 10.60 8.99
N VAL A 102 7.33 9.47 9.49
CA VAL A 102 7.37 8.18 8.79
C VAL A 102 6.55 8.23 7.51
N LEU A 103 5.33 8.77 7.54
CA LEU A 103 4.47 8.91 6.36
C LEU A 103 5.13 9.77 5.27
N LEU A 104 5.89 10.80 5.63
CA LEU A 104 6.60 11.62 4.65
C LEU A 104 7.89 10.97 4.13
N GLY A 105 8.32 9.85 4.71
CA GLY A 105 9.56 9.12 4.37
C GLY A 105 9.73 8.83 2.88
N GLY A 106 8.71 8.23 2.25
CA GLY A 106 8.76 7.89 0.83
C GLY A 106 8.91 9.11 -0.06
N ARG A 107 8.10 10.16 0.17
CA ARG A 107 8.19 11.43 -0.59
C ARG A 107 9.55 12.09 -0.47
N VAL A 108 10.10 12.16 0.75
CA VAL A 108 11.40 12.80 0.98
C VAL A 108 12.51 11.99 0.32
N ALA A 109 12.48 10.66 0.41
CA ALA A 109 13.45 9.80 -0.26
C ALA A 109 13.43 9.98 -1.78
N GLU A 110 12.24 10.04 -2.39
CA GLU A 110 12.10 10.38 -3.81
C GLU A 110 12.74 11.74 -4.13
N SER A 111 12.41 12.78 -3.37
CA SER A 111 12.93 14.13 -3.61
C SER A 111 14.45 14.26 -3.45
N LEU A 112 15.09 13.41 -2.64
CA LEU A 112 16.52 13.46 -2.40
C LEU A 112 17.33 12.69 -3.45
N ILE A 113 16.77 11.60 -3.99
CA ILE A 113 17.51 10.65 -4.83
C ILE A 113 17.08 10.69 -6.29
N LEU A 114 15.78 10.91 -6.54
CA LEU A 114 15.21 10.87 -7.88
C LEU A 114 15.22 12.26 -8.51
N GLU A 115 15.19 12.30 -9.84
CA GLU A 115 15.15 13.54 -10.60
C GLU A 115 13.78 14.24 -10.53
N ASP A 116 12.73 13.47 -10.24
CA ASP A 116 11.35 13.95 -10.13
C ASP A 116 10.57 13.18 -9.05
N ILE A 117 9.52 13.81 -8.54
CA ILE A 117 8.63 13.29 -7.50
C ILE A 117 7.43 12.55 -8.12
N SER A 118 7.00 11.46 -7.48
CA SER A 118 5.93 10.59 -8.00
C SER A 118 4.53 10.96 -7.48
N THR A 119 3.48 10.36 -8.04
CA THR A 119 2.13 10.41 -7.46
C THR A 119 1.89 9.34 -6.38
N GLY A 120 2.88 8.47 -6.14
CA GLY A 120 2.79 7.33 -5.22
C GLY A 120 2.60 7.73 -3.76
N ALA A 121 3.16 8.87 -3.34
CA ALA A 121 3.05 9.37 -1.96
C ALA A 121 1.68 10.01 -1.62
N SER A 122 0.68 9.94 -2.50
CA SER A 122 -0.60 10.63 -2.32
C SER A 122 -1.35 10.19 -1.06
N ASN A 123 -1.43 8.87 -0.83
CA ASN A 123 -2.05 8.32 0.38
C ASN A 123 -1.29 8.69 1.66
N ASP A 124 0.04 8.75 1.61
CA ASP A 124 0.83 9.10 2.79
C ASP A 124 0.70 10.58 3.15
N ILE A 125 0.66 11.46 2.15
CA ILE A 125 0.39 12.89 2.33
C ILE A 125 -1.02 13.10 2.88
N GLU A 126 -2.01 12.39 2.36
CA GLU A 126 -3.39 12.45 2.86
C GLU A 126 -3.45 12.04 4.33
N ARG A 127 -2.88 10.89 4.69
CA ARG A 127 -2.84 10.40 6.07
C ARG A 127 -2.07 11.34 6.99
N ALA A 128 -0.92 11.85 6.55
CA ALA A 128 -0.11 12.80 7.32
C ALA A 128 -0.91 14.08 7.61
N THR A 129 -1.62 14.59 6.61
CA THR A 129 -2.47 15.78 6.72
C THR A 129 -3.65 15.53 7.67
N GLN A 130 -4.30 14.37 7.57
CA GLN A 130 -5.39 13.99 8.48
C GLN A 130 -4.92 13.87 9.93
N THR A 131 -3.76 13.24 10.16
CA THR A 131 -3.14 13.13 11.48
C THR A 131 -2.80 14.52 12.04
N ALA A 132 -2.13 15.37 11.25
CA ALA A 132 -1.81 16.74 11.65
C ALA A 132 -3.07 17.56 11.97
N ARG A 133 -4.11 17.45 11.14
CA ARG A 133 -5.41 18.08 11.40
C ARG A 133 -6.01 17.60 12.71
N ALA A 134 -6.05 16.29 12.95
CA ALA A 134 -6.58 15.74 14.20
C ALA A 134 -5.78 16.19 15.44
N MET A 135 -4.46 16.29 15.34
CA MET A 135 -3.60 16.85 16.40
C MET A 135 -4.04 18.26 16.79
N VAL A 136 -4.37 19.09 15.81
CA VAL A 136 -4.77 20.48 16.02
C VAL A 136 -6.23 20.58 16.47
N THR A 137 -7.16 19.95 15.75
CA THR A 137 -8.59 20.21 15.89
C THR A 137 -9.30 19.29 16.88
N ARG A 138 -8.76 18.10 17.17
CA ARG A 138 -9.42 17.10 18.03
C ARG A 138 -8.67 16.89 19.34
N TYR A 139 -7.35 16.81 19.28
CA TYR A 139 -6.52 16.46 20.44
C TYR A 139 -5.92 17.67 21.15
N GLY A 140 -6.04 18.88 20.58
CA GLY A 140 -5.62 20.11 21.25
C GLY A 140 -4.11 20.21 21.45
N PHE A 141 -3.32 19.67 20.52
CA PHE A 141 -1.85 19.67 20.60
C PHE A 141 -1.21 20.97 20.09
N SER A 142 -1.99 21.89 19.53
CA SER A 142 -1.53 23.24 19.20
C SER A 142 -1.51 24.11 20.45
N GLU A 143 -0.38 24.76 20.72
CA GLU A 143 -0.24 25.71 21.84
C GLU A 143 -1.00 27.01 21.57
N ARG A 144 -1.17 27.38 20.29
CA ARG A 144 -1.84 28.61 19.87
C ARG A 144 -3.36 28.50 20.00
N LEU A 145 -3.92 27.37 19.59
CA LEU A 145 -5.36 27.11 19.66
C LEU A 145 -5.79 26.49 21.00
N GLY A 146 -4.86 25.86 21.71
CA GLY A 146 -5.11 25.26 23.02
C GLY A 146 -5.94 23.98 22.96
N PRO A 147 -6.33 23.44 24.14
CA PRO A 147 -7.01 22.16 24.26
C PRO A 147 -8.52 22.26 23.99
N ILE A 148 -8.90 22.74 22.80
CA ILE A 148 -10.29 22.92 22.36
C ILE A 148 -10.56 22.04 21.14
N VAL A 149 -11.78 21.49 21.04
CA VAL A 149 -12.21 20.74 19.86
C VAL A 149 -12.81 21.70 18.83
N TYR A 150 -12.31 21.63 17.60
CA TYR A 150 -12.73 22.44 16.46
C TYR A 150 -13.39 21.57 15.38
N GLY A 151 -14.60 21.94 14.96
CA GLY A 151 -15.21 21.38 13.75
C GLY A 151 -15.84 19.98 13.89
N GLU A 152 -16.13 19.51 15.11
CA GLU A 152 -17.06 18.39 15.26
C GLU A 152 -18.49 18.88 14.99
N SER A 153 -18.96 18.69 13.75
CA SER A 153 -20.39 18.53 13.51
C SER A 153 -20.79 17.16 14.04
N ASN A 154 -21.59 17.12 15.10
CA ASN A 154 -22.22 15.92 15.64
C ASN A 154 -22.57 14.94 14.51
N HIS A 155 -21.94 13.78 14.51
CA HIS A 155 -22.18 12.71 13.55
C HIS A 155 -23.48 11.97 13.89
N GLU A 156 -24.58 12.69 14.09
CA GLU A 156 -25.91 12.09 14.04
C GLU A 156 -26.33 12.05 12.58
N VAL A 157 -26.11 10.90 11.94
CA VAL A 157 -26.62 10.58 10.61
C VAL A 157 -28.14 10.40 10.73
N PHE A 158 -28.88 11.50 10.87
CA PHE A 158 -30.33 11.48 10.69
C PHE A 158 -30.60 11.52 9.18
N LEU A 159 -31.38 10.55 8.68
CA LEU A 159 -31.72 10.45 7.26
C LEU A 159 -32.41 11.74 6.79
N GLY A 160 -31.67 12.51 6.00
CA GLY A 160 -32.15 13.72 5.35
C GLY A 160 -31.81 14.97 6.15
N ARG A 161 -30.94 15.80 5.55
CA ARG A 161 -30.54 17.17 5.93
C ARG A 161 -29.23 17.27 6.71
N ASP A 162 -28.12 17.39 5.97
CA ASP A 162 -27.33 18.63 5.89
C ASP A 162 -26.08 18.43 5.02
N PHE A 163 -26.14 18.88 3.77
CA PHE A 163 -25.01 18.92 2.82
C PHE A 163 -24.03 20.08 3.11
N SER A 164 -24.14 20.70 4.28
CA SER A 164 -23.42 21.91 4.66
C SER A 164 -23.04 21.82 6.14
N SER A 165 -22.09 20.92 6.44
CA SER A 165 -21.31 21.02 7.68
C SER A 165 -20.47 22.30 7.59
N THR A 166 -21.02 23.42 8.03
CA THR A 166 -20.23 24.63 8.26
C THR A 166 -19.42 24.39 9.53
N PRO A 167 -18.08 24.54 9.48
CA PRO A 167 -17.27 24.37 10.68
C PRO A 167 -17.73 25.34 11.76
N SER A 168 -17.81 24.88 13.01
CA SER A 168 -18.27 25.68 14.16
C SER A 168 -17.20 26.68 14.65
N TYR A 169 -16.50 27.35 13.73
CA TYR A 169 -15.46 28.34 14.04
C TYR A 169 -15.33 29.39 12.95
N SER A 170 -14.80 30.57 13.30
CA SER A 170 -14.61 31.70 12.37
C SER A 170 -13.52 31.42 11.33
N ASP A 171 -13.55 32.15 10.21
CA ASP A 171 -12.51 32.09 9.17
C ASP A 171 -11.10 32.38 9.70
N ASN A 172 -10.97 33.26 10.69
CA ASN A 172 -9.69 33.54 11.34
C ASN A 172 -9.13 32.29 12.05
N VAL A 173 -9.99 31.55 12.74
CA VAL A 173 -9.61 30.29 13.40
C VAL A 173 -9.31 29.21 12.36
N ALA A 174 -10.06 29.16 11.26
CA ALA A 174 -9.78 28.26 10.14
C ALA A 174 -8.37 28.49 9.57
N ALA A 175 -8.01 29.75 9.33
CA ALA A 175 -6.70 30.14 8.85
C ALA A 175 -5.58 29.79 9.86
N GLU A 176 -5.84 29.94 11.16
CA GLU A 176 -4.89 29.51 12.20
C GLU A 176 -4.71 27.99 12.21
N ILE A 177 -5.79 27.21 12.09
CA ILE A 177 -5.72 25.74 11.99
C ILE A 177 -4.87 25.32 10.79
N ASP A 178 -5.12 25.91 9.62
CA ASP A 178 -4.37 25.55 8.41
C ASP A 178 -2.88 25.96 8.50
N ALA A 179 -2.57 27.07 9.17
CA ALA A 179 -1.19 27.48 9.45
C ALA A 179 -0.48 26.49 10.38
N GLU A 180 -1.15 26.04 11.44
CA GLU A 180 -0.61 25.03 12.38
C GLU A 180 -0.39 23.67 11.69
N ILE A 181 -1.33 23.23 10.86
CA ILE A 181 -1.19 21.98 10.09
C ILE A 181 0.04 22.08 9.18
N ARG A 182 0.18 23.18 8.44
CA ARG A 182 1.35 23.40 7.57
C ARG A 182 2.65 23.34 8.37
N GLU A 183 2.70 24.03 9.50
CA GLU A 183 3.90 24.03 10.34
C GLU A 183 4.27 22.64 10.87
N ILE A 184 3.27 21.83 11.26
CA ILE A 184 3.51 20.44 11.68
C ILE A 184 4.09 19.61 10.53
N ILE A 185 3.51 19.71 9.34
CA ILE A 185 3.95 18.97 8.15
C ILE A 185 5.35 19.41 7.71
N ASP A 186 5.62 20.71 7.66
CA ASP A 186 6.91 21.27 7.23
C ASP A 186 8.02 20.83 8.19
N ARG A 187 7.80 20.93 9.51
CA ARG A 187 8.77 20.44 10.51
C ARG A 187 9.02 18.94 10.40
N ALA A 188 7.97 18.15 10.14
CA ALA A 188 8.13 16.71 9.96
C ALA A 188 8.90 16.39 8.66
N TYR A 189 8.64 17.13 7.58
CA TYR A 189 9.36 17.00 6.31
C TYR A 189 10.85 17.34 6.46
N GLU A 190 11.17 18.45 7.13
CA GLU A 190 12.54 18.86 7.44
C GLU A 190 13.24 17.80 8.28
N ARG A 191 12.59 17.33 9.35
CA ARG A 191 13.15 16.30 10.22
C ARG A 191 13.41 14.99 9.47
N CYS A 192 12.47 14.57 8.62
CA CYS A 192 12.64 13.39 7.78
C CYS A 192 13.81 13.57 6.79
N THR A 193 13.92 14.77 6.21
CA THR A 193 15.03 15.14 5.31
C THR A 193 16.38 15.03 6.00
N GLU A 194 16.50 15.51 7.24
CA GLU A 194 17.72 15.35 8.04
C GLU A 194 18.06 13.88 8.29
N ILE A 195 17.07 13.08 8.70
CA ILE A 195 17.25 11.65 8.98
C ILE A 195 17.80 10.94 7.74
N LEU A 196 17.18 11.15 6.58
CA LEU A 196 17.59 10.49 5.34
C LEU A 196 18.93 11.01 4.82
N LYS A 197 19.20 12.32 4.88
CA LYS A 197 20.49 12.90 4.47
C LYS A 197 21.66 12.38 5.32
N ASN A 198 21.45 12.20 6.62
CA ASN A 198 22.47 11.68 7.53
C ASN A 198 22.73 10.17 7.34
N ASN A 199 21.85 9.46 6.62
CA ASN A 199 21.92 8.01 6.42
C ASN A 199 21.78 7.64 4.92
N MET A 200 22.33 8.49 4.04
CA MET A 200 22.24 8.31 2.58
C MET A 200 22.88 7.01 2.10
N ASP A 201 23.98 6.60 2.74
CA ASP A 201 24.64 5.32 2.54
C ASP A 201 23.68 4.15 2.78
N LYS A 202 22.95 4.17 3.91
CA LYS A 202 21.95 3.15 4.24
C LYS A 202 20.76 3.19 3.29
N LEU A 203 20.31 4.38 2.89
CA LEU A 203 19.23 4.53 1.91
C LEU A 203 19.57 3.87 0.57
N HIS A 204 20.78 4.12 0.05
CA HIS A 204 21.25 3.46 -1.17
C HIS A 204 21.43 1.95 -0.98
N LEU A 205 21.95 1.52 0.17
CA LEU A 205 22.17 0.10 0.46
C LEU A 205 20.84 -0.66 0.50
N ILE A 206 19.88 -0.21 1.29
CA ILE A 206 18.57 -0.85 1.43
C ILE A 206 17.84 -0.88 0.08
N ALA A 207 17.86 0.22 -0.69
CA ALA A 207 17.26 0.25 -2.02
C ALA A 207 17.91 -0.78 -2.97
N LYS A 208 19.24 -0.96 -2.93
CA LYS A 208 19.94 -2.00 -3.72
C LYS A 208 19.51 -3.41 -3.30
N PHE A 209 19.41 -3.68 -2.00
CA PHE A 209 18.91 -4.96 -1.49
C PHE A 209 17.47 -5.21 -1.94
N LEU A 210 16.59 -4.21 -1.87
CA LEU A 210 15.20 -4.34 -2.35
C LEU A 210 15.13 -4.61 -3.85
N LEU A 211 16.02 -4.01 -4.65
CA LEU A 211 16.05 -4.27 -6.10
C LEU A 211 16.49 -5.71 -6.45
N VAL A 212 17.29 -6.34 -5.59
CA VAL A 212 17.78 -7.71 -5.80
C VAL A 212 16.82 -8.75 -5.22
N TYR A 213 16.40 -8.58 -3.97
CA TYR A 213 15.62 -9.57 -3.24
C TYR A 213 14.11 -9.35 -3.32
N GLU A 214 13.67 -8.17 -3.79
CA GLU A 214 12.28 -7.69 -3.85
C GLU A 214 11.56 -7.57 -2.48
N LYS A 215 12.02 -8.29 -1.47
CA LYS A 215 11.55 -8.28 -0.08
C LYS A 215 12.75 -8.30 0.88
N ILE A 216 12.62 -7.57 1.98
CA ILE A 216 13.56 -7.57 3.11
C ILE A 216 12.73 -7.77 4.37
N ASP A 217 13.08 -8.75 5.20
CA ASP A 217 12.45 -8.95 6.51
C ASP A 217 13.05 -8.02 7.58
N GLY A 218 12.38 -7.93 8.73
CA GLY A 218 12.80 -7.06 9.83
C GLY A 218 14.20 -7.39 10.36
N GLU A 219 14.58 -8.67 10.39
CA GLU A 219 15.90 -9.09 10.85
C GLU A 219 17.01 -8.64 9.89
N MET A 220 16.84 -8.84 8.59
CA MET A 220 17.77 -8.38 7.56
C MET A 220 17.83 -6.86 7.55
N PHE A 221 16.69 -6.17 7.69
CA PHE A 221 16.65 -4.71 7.80
C PHE A 221 17.47 -4.22 9.02
N GLN A 222 17.32 -4.84 10.19
CA GLN A 222 18.12 -4.49 11.37
C GLN A 222 19.62 -4.70 11.13
N LYS A 223 20.02 -5.81 10.50
CA LYS A 223 21.43 -6.08 10.15
C LYS A 223 22.00 -5.03 9.19
N LEU A 224 21.21 -4.60 8.20
CA LEU A 224 21.59 -3.51 7.29
C LEU A 224 21.74 -2.18 8.03
N MET A 225 20.84 -1.87 8.96
CA MET A 225 20.89 -0.63 9.74
C MET A 225 22.07 -0.59 10.73
N ASN A 226 22.45 -1.75 11.28
CA ASN A 226 23.58 -1.91 12.19
C ASN A 226 24.93 -2.02 11.48
N GLY A 227 24.96 -2.14 10.15
CA GLY A 227 26.18 -2.32 9.37
C GLY A 227 26.77 -3.74 9.43
N GLU A 228 25.98 -4.73 9.82
CA GLU A 228 26.35 -6.16 9.81
C GLU A 228 26.27 -6.77 8.41
N LEU A 229 25.43 -6.18 7.54
CA LEU A 229 25.32 -6.49 6.12
C LEU A 229 25.71 -5.26 5.29
N GLY A 230 26.43 -5.47 4.20
CA GLY A 230 26.91 -4.41 3.32
C GLY A 230 26.82 -4.79 1.84
N GLU A 231 27.40 -3.96 0.97
CA GLU A 231 27.35 -4.19 -0.48
C GLU A 231 28.05 -5.50 -0.91
N ALA A 232 28.98 -6.01 -0.10
CA ALA A 232 29.67 -7.27 -0.37
C ALA A 232 28.75 -8.50 -0.26
N ASP A 233 27.64 -8.38 0.47
CA ASP A 233 26.68 -9.47 0.68
C ASP A 233 25.64 -9.55 -0.45
N LEU A 234 25.62 -8.57 -1.36
CA LEU A 234 24.80 -8.62 -2.57
C LEU A 234 25.36 -9.67 -3.54
N PRO A 235 24.51 -10.49 -4.19
CA PRO A 235 24.96 -11.42 -5.20
C PRO A 235 25.64 -10.66 -6.34
N SER A 236 26.83 -11.12 -6.73
CA SER A 236 27.57 -10.61 -7.88
C SER A 236 26.71 -10.67 -9.14
N LYS A 237 26.77 -9.61 -9.97
CA LYS A 237 25.96 -9.42 -11.20
C LYS A 237 25.88 -10.63 -12.13
N GLU A 238 26.89 -11.51 -12.12
CA GLU A 238 26.92 -12.73 -12.94
C GLU A 238 25.91 -13.81 -12.49
N LYS A 239 25.44 -13.80 -11.23
CA LYS A 239 24.47 -14.79 -10.71
C LYS A 239 23.01 -14.37 -10.92
N THR A 240 22.73 -13.07 -10.96
CA THR A 240 21.37 -12.52 -11.07
C THR A 240 20.74 -12.74 -12.46
N GLU A 241 21.56 -12.80 -13.52
CA GLU A 241 21.06 -13.10 -14.87
C GLU A 241 20.71 -14.60 -15.03
N ALA A 242 21.48 -15.51 -14.41
CA ALA A 242 21.26 -16.95 -14.50
C ALA A 242 19.99 -17.44 -13.78
N GLU A 243 19.63 -16.84 -12.64
CA GLU A 243 18.41 -17.20 -11.89
C GLU A 243 17.13 -16.58 -12.50
N SER A 244 17.26 -15.49 -13.27
CA SER A 244 16.16 -14.86 -14.00
C SER A 244 15.73 -15.63 -15.27
N SER A 245 16.63 -16.47 -15.82
CA SER A 245 16.32 -17.35 -16.94
C SER A 245 15.66 -18.66 -16.52
N ASP A 246 15.95 -19.18 -15.33
CA ASP A 246 15.45 -20.50 -14.88
C ASP A 246 13.99 -20.46 -14.39
N SER A 247 13.48 -19.26 -14.06
CA SER A 247 12.09 -19.04 -13.66
C SER A 247 11.12 -18.79 -14.83
N LYS A 248 11.62 -18.71 -16.08
CA LYS A 248 10.77 -18.58 -17.28
C LYS A 248 10.38 -19.92 -17.92
N ASP A 249 11.11 -21.00 -17.66
CA ASP A 249 10.91 -22.27 -18.39
C ASP A 249 9.90 -23.22 -17.72
N SER A 250 9.42 -22.90 -16.52
CA SER A 250 8.45 -23.73 -15.78
C SER A 250 6.98 -23.29 -15.92
N GLN A 251 6.67 -22.26 -16.72
CA GLN A 251 5.28 -21.80 -16.93
C GLN A 251 4.76 -21.94 -18.38
N ALA A 252 5.57 -22.41 -19.33
CA ALA A 252 5.11 -22.63 -20.71
C ALA A 252 4.40 -23.98 -20.93
N ALA A 253 4.41 -24.90 -19.97
CA ALA A 253 3.92 -26.27 -20.16
C ALA A 253 2.44 -26.51 -19.77
N THR A 254 1.68 -25.49 -19.36
CA THR A 254 0.30 -25.67 -18.88
C THR A 254 -0.80 -25.02 -19.71
N GLU A 255 -0.50 -24.43 -20.88
CA GLU A 255 -1.53 -23.79 -21.73
C GLU A 255 -1.92 -24.56 -23.02
N GLU A 256 -1.35 -25.74 -23.29
CA GLU A 256 -1.71 -26.54 -24.49
C GLU A 256 -2.77 -27.63 -24.27
N THR A 257 -3.56 -27.59 -23.20
CA THR A 257 -4.63 -28.59 -22.99
C THR A 257 -5.98 -27.98 -22.64
N SER A 258 -6.45 -27.05 -23.46
CA SER A 258 -7.87 -26.64 -23.44
C SER A 258 -8.33 -26.02 -24.77
N MET A 259 -8.06 -26.66 -25.90
CA MET A 259 -8.69 -26.35 -27.18
C MET A 259 -8.81 -27.61 -28.03
N GLU A 260 -9.60 -28.58 -27.58
CA GLU A 260 -10.12 -29.62 -28.48
C GLU A 260 -11.37 -30.25 -27.84
N SER A 261 -12.56 -29.80 -28.28
CA SER A 261 -13.81 -30.60 -28.36
C SER A 261 -15.07 -29.72 -28.38
N VAL A 262 -15.30 -28.92 -29.44
CA VAL A 262 -16.68 -28.64 -29.90
C VAL A 262 -16.68 -28.35 -31.40
N GLU A 263 -17.02 -29.36 -32.21
CA GLU A 263 -17.51 -29.38 -33.61
C GLU A 263 -17.24 -30.82 -34.08
N GLU A 264 -18.19 -31.70 -34.36
CA GLU A 264 -19.21 -31.65 -35.41
C GLU A 264 -20.16 -32.85 -35.20
N ALA A 265 -21.47 -32.65 -35.43
CA ALA A 265 -22.34 -33.65 -36.05
C ALA A 265 -23.65 -32.99 -36.50
N SER A 266 -23.78 -32.76 -37.80
CA SER A 266 -24.96 -32.28 -38.50
C SER A 266 -25.63 -33.38 -39.33
N ALA A 267 -26.96 -33.25 -39.49
CA ALA A 267 -27.83 -33.83 -40.54
C ALA A 267 -28.14 -35.35 -40.43
N GLU A 268 -29.35 -35.88 -40.71
CA GLU A 268 -30.47 -35.42 -41.54
C GLU A 268 -31.74 -36.29 -41.29
N GLU A 269 -32.92 -35.78 -41.69
CA GLU A 269 -34.18 -36.44 -42.16
C GLU A 269 -35.53 -36.00 -41.51
N ASP A 270 -36.37 -35.41 -42.36
CA ASP A 270 -37.79 -34.99 -42.29
C ASP A 270 -38.75 -36.15 -42.73
N PRO A 271 -40.10 -36.01 -42.90
CA PRO A 271 -41.13 -35.08 -42.38
C PRO A 271 -42.45 -35.80 -41.93
N VAL A 272 -43.54 -35.04 -41.62
CA VAL A 272 -44.96 -35.19 -42.11
C VAL A 272 -46.00 -34.48 -41.20
N GLU A 273 -46.76 -33.54 -41.78
CA GLU A 273 -48.22 -33.13 -41.67
C GLU A 273 -49.02 -33.30 -40.34
N ASP A 274 -50.07 -32.56 -39.97
CA ASP A 274 -50.98 -31.55 -40.55
C ASP A 274 -51.88 -30.95 -39.42
N SER A 275 -52.48 -29.78 -39.71
CA SER A 275 -53.77 -29.24 -39.23
C SER A 275 -53.87 -28.38 -37.96
N GLY A 276 -54.32 -27.13 -38.19
CA GLY A 276 -55.58 -26.65 -37.59
C GLY A 276 -55.55 -25.39 -36.73
N GLN A 277 -55.98 -24.26 -37.33
CA GLN A 277 -56.89 -23.21 -36.80
C GLN A 277 -56.60 -22.55 -35.42
N SER A 278 -56.82 -21.27 -35.13
CA SER A 278 -57.53 -20.13 -35.75
C SER A 278 -57.45 -18.95 -34.76
N THR A 279 -57.44 -17.69 -35.28
CA THR A 279 -57.97 -16.43 -34.66
C THR A 279 -57.35 -15.96 -33.31
N ASP A 280 -57.17 -14.69 -32.96
CA ASP A 280 -57.73 -13.41 -33.40
C ASP A 280 -56.87 -12.26 -32.83
N GLU A 281 -57.01 -11.06 -33.42
CA GLU A 281 -56.97 -9.68 -32.87
C GLU A 281 -56.38 -9.40 -31.45
N SER A 282 -55.71 -8.29 -31.11
CA SER A 282 -55.61 -6.90 -31.62
C SER A 282 -54.58 -6.11 -30.78
N SER A 283 -54.13 -4.96 -31.31
CA SER A 283 -53.70 -3.69 -30.63
C SER A 283 -53.11 -3.73 -29.21
N GLY A 284 -51.99 -3.10 -28.87
CA GLY A 284 -51.58 -1.72 -29.17
C GLY A 284 -51.10 -1.02 -27.87
N ASN A 285 -50.28 0.03 -28.01
CA ASN A 285 -49.70 0.96 -27.01
C ASN A 285 -48.50 0.44 -26.17
N GLN A 286 -47.30 1.06 -26.22
CA GLN A 286 -46.92 2.42 -25.72
C GLN A 286 -47.30 2.57 -24.23
N ASP A 287 -46.37 2.57 -23.27
CA ASP A 287 -45.27 3.53 -23.08
C ASP A 287 -44.04 2.90 -22.41
#